data_AF-A0A7W4NSH0-F1
#
_entry.id   AF-A0A7W4NSH0-F1
#
_cell.length_a   1.000
_cell.length_b   1.000
_cell.length_c   1.000
_cell.angle_alpha   90.00
_cell.angle_beta   90.00
_cell.angle_gamma   90.00
#
_symmetry.space_group_name_H-M   'P 1'
#
loop_
_entity.id
_entity.type
_entity.pdbx_description
1 polymer ?
#
loop_
_entity_poly.entity_id
_entity_poly.type
_entity_poly.pdbx_seq_one_letter_code
_entity_poly.pdbx_strand_id
1 'polypeptide(L)'
;MTDPDDFARALQIMLDARGYRFETGIPGLETIPSWRISQPDMFLPVFLRLAEELWRQDTAGSGFGLHIVPDEISLTGHRLIGLFHVPAAIALLAIDAVLQRLADDHVITLDALAGEAMRVAG
;
A
#
# COMPACT_ATOMS: atom_id res chain seq x y z
N MET A 1 -9.90 -15.93 1.43
CA MET A 1 -9.55 -14.91 0.43
C MET A 1 -10.24 -13.64 0.85
N THR A 2 -9.49 -12.56 1.03
CA THR A 2 -10.07 -11.23 1.33
C THR A 2 -10.46 -10.56 0.02
N ASP A 3 -11.66 -10.00 -0.05
CA ASP A 3 -12.11 -9.19 -1.18
C ASP A 3 -11.26 -7.89 -1.27
N PRO A 4 -10.70 -7.54 -2.44
CA PRO A 4 -9.91 -6.32 -2.61
C PRO A 4 -10.63 -5.03 -2.23
N ASP A 5 -11.94 -4.92 -2.47
CA ASP A 5 -12.72 -3.71 -2.19
C ASP A 5 -12.97 -3.56 -0.68
N ASP A 6 -13.22 -4.67 0.01
CA ASP A 6 -13.30 -4.67 1.48
C ASP A 6 -11.95 -4.33 2.12
N PHE A 7 -10.85 -4.84 1.55
CA PHE A 7 -9.51 -4.47 2.00
C PHE A 7 -9.21 -2.98 1.75
N ALA A 8 -9.55 -2.46 0.56
CA ALA A 8 -9.39 -1.05 0.22
C ALA A 8 -10.16 -0.14 1.18
N ARG A 9 -11.38 -0.54 1.58
CA ARG A 9 -12.19 0.18 2.57
C ARG A 9 -11.54 0.13 3.96
N ALA A 10 -11.06 -1.03 4.39
CA ALA A 10 -10.39 -1.16 5.69
C ALA A 10 -9.08 -0.36 5.72
N LEU A 11 -8.33 -0.35 4.63
CA LEU A 11 -7.14 0.49 4.46
C LEU A 11 -7.50 1.97 4.56
N GLN A 12 -8.51 2.43 3.81
CA GLN A 12 -8.97 3.82 3.88
C GLN A 12 -9.26 4.24 5.32
N ILE A 13 -10.05 3.44 6.05
CA ILE A 13 -10.41 3.72 7.45
C ILE A 13 -9.15 3.85 8.32
N MET A 14 -8.17 2.97 8.12
CA MET A 14 -6.90 3.03 8.84
C MET A 14 -6.10 4.30 8.50
N LEU A 15 -6.01 4.66 7.21
CA LEU A 15 -5.32 5.87 6.76
C LEU A 15 -5.94 7.13 7.38
N ASP A 16 -7.27 7.22 7.36
CA ASP A 16 -8.03 8.33 7.94
C ASP A 16 -7.82 8.41 9.46
N ALA A 17 -7.89 7.26 10.16
CA ALA A 17 -7.72 7.19 11.61
C ALA A 17 -6.30 7.56 12.07
N ARG A 18 -5.29 7.28 11.24
CA ARG A 18 -3.88 7.65 11.49
C ARG A 18 -3.55 9.08 11.08
N GLY A 19 -4.46 9.76 10.38
CA GLY A 19 -4.25 11.12 9.89
C GLY A 19 -3.23 11.22 8.74
N TYR A 20 -2.99 10.12 8.01
CA TYR A 20 -2.02 10.13 6.91
C TYR A 20 -2.48 11.05 5.76
N ARG A 21 -1.54 11.84 5.23
CA ARG A 21 -1.74 12.66 4.04
C ARG A 21 -0.74 12.25 2.97
N PHE A 22 -1.19 12.10 1.74
CA PHE A 22 -0.35 11.69 0.62
C PHE A 22 -0.12 12.86 -0.32
N GLU A 23 1.12 13.33 -0.38
CA GLU A 23 1.52 14.46 -1.22
C GLU A 23 2.15 13.99 -2.52
N THR A 24 1.77 14.60 -3.63
CA THR A 24 2.24 14.17 -4.95
C THR A 24 3.45 14.93 -5.45
N GLY A 25 3.67 16.16 -4.96
CA GLY A 25 4.63 17.11 -5.55
C GLY A 25 4.23 17.65 -6.94
N ILE A 26 3.04 17.31 -7.44
CA ILE A 26 2.52 17.74 -8.75
C ILE A 26 1.72 19.04 -8.58
N PRO A 27 2.11 20.14 -9.27
CA PRO A 27 1.35 21.38 -9.25
C PRO A 27 -0.11 21.16 -9.68
N GLY A 28 -1.05 21.60 -8.84
CA GLY A 28 -2.50 21.44 -9.08
C GLY A 28 -3.10 20.10 -8.64
N LEU A 29 -2.29 19.16 -8.14
CA LEU A 29 -2.74 17.93 -7.49
C LEU A 29 -1.94 17.69 -6.22
N GLU A 30 -1.97 18.65 -5.28
CA GLU A 30 -1.07 18.62 -4.13
C GLU A 30 -1.21 17.36 -3.27
N THR A 31 -2.43 16.84 -3.13
CA THR A 31 -2.71 15.65 -2.33
C THR A 31 -3.60 14.61 -3.03
N ILE A 32 -3.45 13.35 -2.65
CA ILE A 32 -4.36 12.26 -3.02
C ILE A 32 -5.17 11.85 -1.79
N PRO A 33 -6.52 11.83 -1.88
CA PRO A 33 -7.34 11.42 -0.74
C PRO A 33 -7.20 9.92 -0.45
N SER A 34 -7.34 9.55 0.82
CA SER A 34 -7.20 8.19 1.34
C SER A 34 -8.04 7.16 0.58
N TRP A 35 -9.30 7.49 0.26
CA TRP A 35 -10.18 6.61 -0.50
C TRP A 35 -9.66 6.33 -1.90
N ARG A 36 -8.96 7.27 -2.53
CA ARG A 36 -8.46 7.11 -3.90
C ARG A 36 -7.14 6.35 -3.89
N ILE A 37 -6.24 6.64 -2.95
CA ILE A 37 -4.95 5.95 -2.89
C ILE A 37 -5.07 4.48 -2.48
N SER A 38 -6.11 4.13 -1.71
CA SER A 38 -6.38 2.76 -1.27
C SER A 38 -7.04 1.86 -2.31
N GLN A 39 -7.41 2.38 -3.49
CA GLN A 39 -8.12 1.58 -4.49
C GLN A 39 -7.24 0.45 -5.08
N PRO A 40 -7.83 -0.70 -5.47
CA PRO A 40 -7.09 -1.84 -6.01
C PRO A 40 -6.29 -1.58 -7.29
N ASP A 41 -6.69 -0.56 -8.07
CA ASP A 41 -6.09 -0.10 -9.32
C ASP A 41 -5.16 1.12 -9.13
N MET A 42 -4.93 1.54 -7.88
CA MET A 42 -4.08 2.69 -7.53
C MET A 42 -2.81 2.19 -6.83
N PHE A 43 -2.54 2.63 -5.59
CA PHE A 43 -1.32 2.29 -4.85
C PHE A 43 -1.49 1.08 -3.92
N LEU A 44 -2.69 0.50 -3.81
CA LEU A 44 -2.90 -0.69 -2.99
C LEU A 44 -1.94 -1.85 -3.31
N PRO A 45 -1.65 -2.20 -4.58
CA PRO A 45 -0.66 -3.22 -4.90
C PRO A 45 0.75 -2.88 -4.39
N VAL A 46 1.13 -1.60 -4.45
CA VAL A 46 2.43 -1.11 -3.97
C VAL A 46 2.52 -1.21 -2.46
N PHE A 47 1.50 -0.74 -1.73
CA PHE A 47 1.46 -0.84 -0.27
C PHE A 47 1.56 -2.28 0.20
N LEU A 48 0.82 -3.20 -0.42
CA LEU A 48 0.85 -4.62 -0.08
C LEU A 48 2.21 -5.25 -0.41
N ARG A 49 2.84 -4.87 -1.52
CA ARG A 49 4.16 -5.38 -1.87
C ARG A 49 5.23 -4.94 -0.88
N LEU A 50 5.25 -3.66 -0.50
CA LEU A 50 6.16 -3.13 0.52
C LEU A 50 5.92 -3.79 1.89
N ALA A 51 4.65 -3.93 2.27
CA ALA A 51 4.26 -4.57 3.52
C ALA A 51 4.64 -6.06 3.54
N GLU A 52 4.49 -6.78 2.42
CA GLU A 52 4.91 -8.18 2.32
C GLU A 52 6.43 -8.30 2.46
N GLU A 53 7.19 -7.40 1.85
CA GLU A 53 8.64 -7.42 1.99
C GLU A 53 9.08 -7.22 3.44
N LEU A 54 8.51 -6.20 4.11
CA LEU A 54 8.73 -6.00 5.54
C LEU A 54 8.39 -7.27 6.35
N TRP A 55 7.24 -7.86 6.07
CA TRP A 55 6.80 -9.06 6.76
C TRP A 55 7.70 -10.27 6.52
N ARG A 56 8.21 -10.47 5.31
CA ARG A 56 9.12 -11.58 4.99
C ARG A 56 10.43 -11.48 5.77
N GLN A 57 10.94 -10.27 5.97
CA GLN A 57 12.15 -10.03 6.77
C GLN A 57 11.96 -10.48 8.22
N ASP A 58 10.76 -10.25 8.79
CA ASP A 58 10.45 -10.59 10.18
C ASP A 58 10.02 -12.07 10.37
N THR A 59 9.60 -12.76 9.30
CA THR A 59 8.95 -14.09 9.39
C THR A 59 9.69 -15.21 8.66
N ALA A 60 11.01 -15.07 8.50
CA ALA A 60 11.86 -16.05 7.81
C ALA A 60 11.35 -16.38 6.39
N GLY A 61 10.83 -15.37 5.68
CA GLY A 61 10.45 -15.48 4.27
C GLY A 61 8.98 -15.83 3.99
N SER A 62 8.13 -15.98 5.01
CA SER A 62 6.69 -16.22 4.79
C SER A 62 6.02 -14.98 4.18
N GLY A 63 5.25 -15.14 3.09
CA GLY A 63 4.57 -14.03 2.41
C GLY A 63 3.08 -13.97 2.69
N PHE A 64 2.42 -12.93 2.18
CA PHE A 64 0.97 -12.74 2.26
C PHE A 64 0.21 -13.58 1.22
N GLY A 65 0.90 -14.05 0.18
CA GLY A 65 0.27 -14.72 -0.96
C GLY A 65 -0.53 -13.70 -1.76
N LEU A 66 0.15 -12.65 -2.22
CA LEU A 66 -0.44 -11.62 -3.06
C LEU A 66 -0.69 -12.18 -4.46
N HIS A 67 -1.91 -12.01 -4.97
CA HIS A 67 -2.20 -12.21 -6.39
C HIS A 67 -2.38 -10.85 -7.05
N ILE A 68 -1.31 -10.39 -7.69
CA ILE A 68 -1.23 -9.13 -8.40
C ILE A 68 -1.05 -9.46 -9.88
N VAL A 69 -1.88 -8.86 -10.74
CA VAL A 69 -1.89 -9.11 -12.18
C VAL A 69 -1.64 -7.81 -12.96
N PRO A 70 -1.08 -7.88 -14.18
CA PRO A 70 -0.97 -6.71 -15.06
C PRO A 70 -2.35 -6.10 -15.34
N ASP A 71 -2.43 -4.77 -15.33
CA ASP A 71 -3.62 -3.99 -15.66
C ASP A 71 -3.21 -2.64 -16.27
N GLU A 72 -3.42 -2.48 -17.58
CA GLU A 72 -3.01 -1.29 -18.35
C GLU A 72 -3.76 -0.01 -17.96
N ILE A 73 -4.90 -0.13 -17.27
CA ILE A 73 -5.71 1.02 -16.85
C ILE A 73 -5.31 1.48 -15.44
N SER A 74 -4.72 0.58 -14.65
CA SER A 74 -4.27 0.88 -13.29
C SER A 74 -3.09 1.87 -13.27
N LEU A 75 -2.99 2.66 -12.21
CA LEU A 75 -1.94 3.67 -12.09
C LEU A 75 -0.53 3.04 -12.01
N THR A 76 -0.43 1.85 -11.40
CA THR A 76 0.84 1.17 -11.16
C THR A 76 1.15 0.06 -12.19
N GLY A 77 0.32 -0.02 -13.24
CA GLY A 77 0.37 -1.09 -14.26
C GLY A 77 -0.04 -2.47 -13.73
N HIS A 78 -0.49 -2.54 -12.48
CA HIS A 78 -0.91 -3.75 -11.80
C HIS A 78 -2.15 -3.53 -10.93
N ARG A 79 -2.93 -4.59 -10.76
CA ARG A 79 -4.10 -4.62 -9.89
C ARG A 79 -4.04 -5.79 -8.91
N LEU A 80 -4.53 -5.56 -7.68
CA LEU A 80 -4.73 -6.61 -6.70
C LEU A 80 -5.99 -7.42 -7.00
N ILE A 81 -5.86 -8.74 -7.08
CA ILE A 81 -6.98 -9.68 -7.23
C ILE A 81 -7.28 -10.43 -5.92
N GLY A 82 -6.28 -10.61 -5.04
CA GLY A 82 -6.53 -11.22 -3.73
C GLY A 82 -5.30 -11.43 -2.86
N LEU A 83 -5.57 -11.85 -1.62
CA LEU A 83 -4.61 -12.17 -0.57
C LEU A 83 -5.03 -13.49 0.11
N PHE A 84 -4.09 -14.45 0.24
CA PHE A 84 -4.42 -15.86 0.50
C PHE A 84 -3.83 -16.47 1.77
N HIS A 85 -2.68 -15.99 2.26
CA HIS A 85 -1.93 -16.71 3.32
C HIS A 85 -2.01 -16.06 4.70
N VAL A 86 -2.40 -14.79 4.79
CA VAL A 86 -2.52 -14.09 6.08
C VAL A 86 -3.91 -13.46 6.25
N PRO A 87 -4.36 -13.21 7.49
CA PRO A 87 -5.53 -12.37 7.73
C PRO A 87 -5.32 -10.95 7.20
N ALA A 88 -6.37 -10.32 6.68
CA ALA A 88 -6.34 -8.93 6.21
C ALA A 88 -5.78 -7.95 7.26
N ALA A 89 -6.12 -8.16 8.53
CA ALA A 89 -5.63 -7.33 9.64
C ALA A 89 -4.09 -7.35 9.76
N ILE A 90 -3.44 -8.48 9.48
CA ILE A 90 -1.98 -8.58 9.52
C ILE A 90 -1.36 -7.76 8.38
N ALA A 91 -1.91 -7.88 7.18
CA ALA A 91 -1.46 -7.07 6.05
C ALA A 91 -1.68 -5.57 6.29
N LEU A 92 -2.81 -5.18 6.89
CA LEU A 92 -3.06 -3.77 7.27
C LEU A 92 -2.05 -3.24 8.30
N LEU A 93 -1.72 -4.05 9.32
CA LEU A 93 -0.71 -3.68 10.32
C LEU A 93 0.68 -3.54 9.69
N ALA A 94 1.04 -4.42 8.77
CA ALA A 94 2.30 -4.33 8.05
C ALA A 94 2.34 -3.11 7.12
N ILE A 95 1.22 -2.76 6.46
CA ILE A 95 1.11 -1.51 5.70
C ILE A 95 1.32 -0.32 6.62
N ASP A 96 0.62 -0.24 7.76
CA ASP A 96 0.78 0.85 8.72
C ASP A 96 2.24 0.98 9.18
N ALA A 97 2.91 -0.13 9.47
CA ALA A 97 4.33 -0.12 9.85
C ALA A 97 5.25 0.42 8.74
N VAL A 98 4.97 0.12 7.46
CA VAL A 98 5.69 0.72 6.33
C VAL A 98 5.42 2.23 6.26
N LEU A 99 4.16 2.63 6.31
CA LEU A 99 3.78 4.05 6.19
C LEU A 99 4.35 4.88 7.34
N GLN A 100 4.40 4.36 8.57
CA GLN A 100 5.03 5.02 9.72
C GLN A 100 6.52 5.30 9.50
N ARG A 101 7.23 4.43 8.78
CA ARG A 101 8.66 4.63 8.46
C ARG A 101 8.89 5.70 7.40
N LEU A 102 7.92 5.88 6.51
CA LEU A 102 7.98 6.84 5.40
C LEU A 102 7.39 8.20 5.75
N ALA A 103 6.52 8.25 6.75
CA ALA A 103 5.83 9.48 7.13
C ALA A 103 6.75 10.46 7.83
N ASP A 104 6.69 11.73 7.41
CA ASP A 104 7.18 12.89 8.14
C ASP A 104 5.96 13.71 8.62
N ASP A 105 5.74 13.78 9.93
CA ASP A 105 4.54 14.38 10.54
C ASP A 105 3.21 13.96 9.86
N HIS A 106 3.03 12.64 9.70
CA HIS A 106 1.89 12.01 9.02
C HIS A 106 1.78 12.30 7.50
N VAL A 107 2.75 13.01 6.91
CA VAL A 107 2.81 13.26 5.46
C VAL A 107 3.70 12.23 4.80
N ILE A 108 3.19 11.61 3.74
CA ILE A 108 3.90 10.62 2.92
C ILE A 108 3.96 11.15 1.49
N THR A 109 5.15 11.41 0.99
CA THR A 109 5.33 11.86 -0.40
C THR A 109 5.35 10.66 -1.34
N LEU A 110 4.87 10.86 -2.58
CA LEU A 110 4.99 9.83 -3.62
C LEU A 110 6.45 9.49 -3.93
N ASP A 111 7.37 10.45 -3.79
CA ASP A 111 8.81 10.23 -3.94
C ASP A 111 9.37 9.30 -2.85
N ALA A 112 8.94 9.46 -1.59
CA ALA A 112 9.34 8.55 -0.50
C ALA A 112 8.83 7.12 -0.75
N LEU A 113 7.59 6.99 -1.20
CA LEU A 113 7.00 5.70 -1.59
C LEU A 113 7.75 5.06 -2.77
N ALA A 114 8.07 5.84 -3.81
CA ALA A 114 8.80 5.37 -4.98
C ALA A 114 10.23 4.95 -4.60
N GLY A 115 10.91 5.73 -3.76
CA GLY A 115 12.24 5.42 -3.23
C GLY A 115 12.26 4.07 -2.49
N GLU A 116 11.27 3.85 -1.62
CA GLU A 116 11.15 2.60 -0.88
C GLU A 116 10.80 1.41 -1.80
N ALA A 117 9.94 1.61 -2.79
CA ALA A 117 9.62 0.59 -3.79
C ALA A 117 10.85 0.19 -4.62
N MET A 118 11.67 1.15 -5.04
CA MET A 118 12.92 0.88 -5.75
C MET A 118 13.94 0.15 -4.85
N ARG A 119 14.01 0.49 -3.56
CA ARG A 119 14.88 -0.18 -2.58
C ARG A 119 14.51 -1.66 -2.39
N VAL A 120 13.21 -1.98 -2.42
CA VAL A 120 12.71 -3.36 -2.28
C VAL A 120 12.84 -4.16 -3.59
N ALA A 121 12.85 -3.49 -4.74
CA ALA A 121 12.94 -4.15 -6.04
C ALA A 121 14.37 -4.49 -6.49
N GLY A 122 15.39 -3.84 -5.91
CA GLY A 122 16.82 -4.07 -6.20
C GLY A 122 17.46 -5.11 -5.29
#